data_AF-A0A1E8FMN5-F1
#
_entry.id   AF-A0A1E8FMN5-F1
#
_cell.length_a   1.000
_cell.length_b   1.000
_cell.length_c   1.000
_cell.angle_alpha   90.00
_cell.angle_beta   90.00
_cell.angle_gamma   90.00
#
_symmetry.space_group_name_H-M   'P 1'
#
loop_
_entity.id
_entity.type
_entity.pdbx_description
1 polymer ?
#
loop_
_entity_poly.entity_id
_entity_poly.type
_entity_poly.pdbx_seq_one_letter_code
_entity_poly.pdbx_strand_id
1 'polypeptide(L)'
;MFVMLLGGCEYATPDDKPKDPVPALTAAPTALETNKQAALEKLGPVPSAPVLRFAGPVADAAQAVESSAVAAGTYLVTGSCTGTTGARILVSQDDGIHAGLPLNCGATARIRVHLSSGEARISLHSDATRRDAVAAAQLELLHDAPTPALSPEDWARGVLGKPGPFERLGATKLDGAAELPDSASNGTFDMSFACLGYREVQLTVRSRDSGRTLMIERTACRSIRGVRIVAKEGGILIRIEPLGSGGDGAFGYRIGPVPGHL
;
A
#
# COMPACT_ATOMS: atom_id res chain seq x y z
N MET A 1 -37.46 -3.62 -73.44
CA MET A 1 -36.09 -3.32 -72.98
C MET A 1 -35.70 -4.40 -71.97
N PHE A 2 -34.79 -5.29 -72.38
CA PHE A 2 -33.96 -6.21 -71.60
C PHE A 2 -33.20 -5.43 -70.47
N VAL A 3 -32.75 -5.91 -69.30
CA VAL A 3 -32.46 -7.27 -68.83
C VAL A 3 -32.07 -7.34 -67.33
N MET A 4 -32.30 -8.53 -66.74
CA MET A 4 -31.66 -9.26 -65.61
C MET A 4 -31.47 -8.65 -64.21
N LEU A 5 -32.06 -9.34 -63.23
CA LEU A 5 -31.34 -9.79 -62.03
C LEU A 5 -31.41 -11.34 -61.99
N LEU A 6 -30.28 -11.97 -62.29
CA LEU A 6 -29.95 -13.36 -62.01
C LEU A 6 -30.01 -13.56 -60.47
N GLY A 7 -30.56 -14.61 -59.88
CA GLY A 7 -30.38 -16.03 -60.19
C GLY A 7 -29.57 -16.66 -59.05
N GLY A 8 -30.19 -17.55 -58.27
CA GLY A 8 -29.51 -18.26 -57.19
C GLY A 8 -30.47 -18.94 -56.21
N CYS A 9 -31.22 -19.95 -56.68
CA CYS A 9 -31.83 -20.94 -55.79
C CYS A 9 -30.76 -21.99 -55.47
N GLU A 10 -30.21 -21.99 -54.27
CA GLU A 10 -29.42 -23.12 -53.77
C GLU A 10 -30.37 -24.10 -53.06
N TYR A 11 -30.38 -25.33 -53.58
CA TYR A 11 -31.18 -26.44 -53.07
C TYR A 11 -30.62 -26.89 -51.72
N ALA A 12 -31.45 -26.81 -50.66
CA ALA A 12 -31.17 -27.45 -49.39
C ALA A 12 -31.13 -28.98 -49.58
N THR A 13 -30.02 -29.61 -49.20
CA THR A 13 -29.93 -31.08 -49.11
C THR A 13 -30.41 -31.54 -47.72
N PRO A 14 -30.91 -32.78 -47.55
CA PRO A 14 -31.61 -33.21 -46.33
C PRO A 14 -30.72 -33.42 -45.10
N ASP A 15 -29.46 -32.96 -45.10
CA ASP A 15 -28.46 -33.26 -44.06
C ASP A 15 -28.10 -32.07 -43.15
N ASP A 16 -28.82 -30.96 -43.23
CA ASP A 16 -28.71 -29.87 -42.25
C ASP A 16 -29.50 -30.21 -40.97
N LYS A 17 -29.01 -31.19 -40.21
CA LYS A 17 -29.30 -31.21 -38.77
C LYS A 17 -28.59 -30.02 -38.13
N PRO A 18 -29.27 -29.20 -37.31
CA PRO A 18 -28.59 -28.17 -36.52
C PRO A 18 -27.49 -28.85 -35.72
N LYS A 19 -26.24 -28.46 -35.97
CA LYS A 19 -25.10 -28.87 -35.17
C LYS A 19 -25.39 -28.37 -33.75
N ASP A 20 -25.55 -29.28 -32.79
CA ASP A 20 -25.76 -28.90 -31.39
C ASP A 20 -24.70 -27.86 -30.99
N PRO A 21 -25.09 -26.75 -30.34
CA PRO A 21 -24.13 -25.74 -29.93
C PRO A 21 -23.11 -26.40 -29.01
N VAL A 22 -21.86 -26.44 -29.47
CA VAL A 22 -20.73 -26.88 -28.66
C VAL A 22 -20.74 -25.99 -27.41
N PRO A 23 -20.83 -26.56 -26.18
CA PRO A 23 -20.75 -25.75 -24.97
C PRO A 23 -19.44 -24.98 -25.03
N ALA A 24 -19.52 -23.65 -25.01
CA ALA A 24 -18.32 -22.82 -24.90
C ALA A 24 -17.62 -23.24 -23.60
N LEU A 25 -16.47 -23.92 -23.71
CA LEU A 25 -15.60 -24.17 -22.57
C LEU A 25 -15.22 -22.80 -22.02
N THR A 26 -15.83 -22.43 -20.90
CA THR A 26 -15.45 -21.24 -20.16
C THR A 26 -14.01 -21.47 -19.70
N ALA A 27 -13.08 -20.65 -20.16
CA ALA A 27 -11.68 -20.76 -19.76
C ALA A 27 -11.59 -20.71 -18.22
N ALA A 28 -10.84 -21.64 -17.63
CA ALA A 28 -10.66 -21.68 -16.18
C ALA A 28 -10.04 -20.35 -15.71
N PRO A 29 -10.49 -19.79 -14.57
CA PRO A 29 -9.93 -18.55 -14.04
C PRO A 29 -8.43 -18.72 -13.76
N THR A 30 -7.66 -17.66 -14.02
CA THR A 30 -6.23 -17.64 -13.70
C THR A 30 -6.01 -17.74 -12.19
N ALA A 31 -4.81 -18.14 -11.75
CA ALA A 31 -4.46 -18.15 -10.33
C ALA A 31 -4.66 -16.78 -9.66
N LEU A 32 -4.43 -15.69 -10.40
CA LEU A 32 -4.67 -14.32 -9.93
C LEU A 32 -6.16 -14.06 -9.65
N GLU A 33 -7.04 -14.41 -10.59
CA GLU A 33 -8.49 -14.22 -10.42
C GLU A 33 -9.05 -15.11 -9.31
N THR A 34 -8.54 -16.35 -9.20
CA THR A 34 -8.87 -17.25 -8.09
C THR A 34 -8.45 -16.64 -6.74
N ASN A 35 -7.24 -16.08 -6.66
CA ASN A 35 -6.73 -15.46 -5.44
C ASN A 35 -7.46 -14.15 -5.08
N LYS A 36 -7.89 -13.36 -6.07
CA LYS A 36 -8.76 -12.19 -5.86
C LYS A 36 -10.08 -12.57 -5.24
N GLN A 37 -10.76 -13.56 -5.81
CA GLN A 37 -12.04 -14.04 -5.30
C GLN A 37 -11.88 -14.59 -3.87
N ALA A 38 -10.86 -15.43 -3.64
CA ALA A 38 -10.59 -15.98 -2.31
C ALA A 38 -10.24 -14.90 -1.26
N ALA A 39 -9.54 -13.82 -1.65
CA ALA A 39 -9.27 -12.70 -0.75
C ALA A 39 -10.56 -11.93 -0.41
N LEU A 40 -11.41 -11.65 -1.41
CA LEU A 40 -12.70 -11.00 -1.20
C LEU A 40 -13.63 -11.84 -0.32
N GLU A 41 -13.71 -13.14 -0.54
CA GLU A 41 -14.53 -14.04 0.30
C GLU A 41 -14.09 -14.01 1.76
N LYS A 42 -12.78 -13.98 2.02
CA LYS A 42 -12.23 -13.88 3.38
C LYS A 42 -12.60 -12.56 4.07
N LEU A 43 -12.77 -11.45 3.35
CA LEU A 43 -13.23 -10.20 3.96
C LEU A 43 -14.63 -10.35 4.58
N GLY A 44 -15.40 -11.35 4.16
CA GLY A 44 -16.76 -11.59 4.59
C GLY A 44 -17.76 -10.70 3.85
N PRO A 45 -18.99 -10.61 4.37
CA PRO A 45 -20.09 -9.91 3.71
C PRO A 45 -19.75 -8.43 3.50
N VAL A 46 -20.26 -7.89 2.41
CA VAL A 46 -20.21 -6.45 2.15
C VAL A 46 -21.15 -5.78 3.16
N PRO A 47 -20.68 -4.81 3.97
CA PRO A 47 -21.54 -4.07 4.89
C PRO A 47 -22.59 -3.29 4.11
N SER A 48 -23.58 -2.71 4.78
CA SER A 48 -24.63 -1.94 4.12
C SER A 48 -24.13 -0.64 3.49
N ALA A 49 -23.01 -0.10 3.97
CA ALA A 49 -22.41 1.14 3.46
C ALA A 49 -20.86 1.10 3.45
N PRO A 50 -20.23 0.26 2.59
CA PRO A 50 -18.80 0.35 2.36
C PRO A 50 -18.51 1.63 1.60
N VAL A 51 -17.47 2.35 2.01
CA VAL A 51 -16.99 3.52 1.27
C VAL A 51 -16.00 3.10 0.18
N LEU A 52 -15.28 1.99 0.43
CA LEU A 52 -14.37 1.41 -0.53
C LEU A 52 -14.24 -0.10 -0.29
N ARG A 53 -14.26 -0.90 -1.35
CA ARG A 53 -13.94 -2.34 -1.29
C ARG A 53 -13.17 -2.72 -2.54
N PHE A 54 -11.99 -3.28 -2.36
CA PHE A 54 -11.01 -3.47 -3.42
C PHE A 54 -10.22 -4.76 -3.21
N ALA A 55 -9.85 -5.43 -4.30
CA ALA A 55 -8.88 -6.52 -4.29
C ALA A 55 -7.94 -6.40 -5.49
N GLY A 56 -6.65 -6.51 -5.24
CA GLY A 56 -5.63 -6.28 -6.25
C GLY A 56 -4.31 -6.99 -5.96
N PRO A 57 -3.44 -7.10 -6.97
CA PRO A 57 -2.12 -7.67 -6.79
C PRO A 57 -1.33 -6.88 -5.74
N VAL A 58 -0.50 -7.58 -4.96
CA VAL A 58 0.46 -6.93 -4.06
C VAL A 58 1.83 -6.86 -4.74
N ALA A 59 2.53 -5.74 -4.56
CA ALA A 59 3.88 -5.57 -5.06
C ALA A 59 4.74 -4.78 -4.07
N ASP A 60 6.06 -4.84 -4.28
CA ASP A 60 7.09 -4.07 -3.58
C ASP A 60 6.78 -2.56 -3.66
N ALA A 61 6.52 -2.08 -4.88
CA ALA A 61 6.01 -0.73 -5.13
C ALA A 61 4.47 -0.73 -5.19
N ALA A 62 3.82 0.34 -4.71
CA ALA A 62 2.36 0.51 -4.76
C ALA A 62 1.84 0.41 -6.22
N GLN A 63 1.38 -0.76 -6.64
CA GLN A 63 0.85 -0.99 -7.98
C GLN A 63 -0.68 -1.04 -8.02
N ALA A 64 -1.31 -1.42 -6.91
CA ALA A 64 -2.75 -1.51 -6.76
C ALA A 64 -3.21 -0.40 -5.81
N VAL A 65 -3.78 0.66 -6.39
CA VAL A 65 -4.34 1.80 -5.65
C VAL A 65 -5.79 1.99 -6.07
N GLU A 66 -6.68 2.05 -5.09
CA GLU A 66 -8.08 2.42 -5.27
C GLU A 66 -8.38 3.65 -4.42
N SER A 67 -9.19 4.58 -4.93
CA SER A 67 -9.55 5.79 -4.20
C SER A 67 -11.04 6.12 -4.24
N SER A 68 -11.51 6.79 -3.20
CA SER A 68 -12.90 7.22 -3.07
C SER A 68 -12.99 8.48 -2.20
N ALA A 69 -14.01 9.29 -2.43
CA ALA A 69 -14.30 10.44 -1.58
C ALA A 69 -14.95 9.96 -0.28
N VAL A 70 -14.43 10.44 0.86
CA VAL A 70 -14.87 10.05 2.20
C VAL A 70 -15.26 11.28 3.02
N ALA A 71 -16.23 11.12 3.91
CA ALA A 71 -16.54 12.13 4.91
C ALA A 71 -15.53 12.07 6.07
N ALA A 72 -15.40 13.14 6.84
CA ALA A 72 -14.62 13.10 8.06
C ALA A 72 -15.23 12.09 9.05
N GLY A 73 -14.42 11.23 9.65
CA GLY A 73 -14.91 10.22 10.58
C GLY A 73 -13.91 9.11 10.88
N THR A 74 -14.35 8.18 11.73
CA THR A 74 -13.57 6.99 12.07
C THR A 74 -14.03 5.83 11.20
N TYR A 75 -13.09 5.16 10.55
CA TYR A 75 -13.33 4.06 9.64
C TYR A 75 -12.72 2.77 10.18
N LEU A 76 -13.38 1.65 9.92
CA LEU A 76 -12.82 0.33 10.07
C LEU A 76 -12.21 -0.11 8.74
N VAL A 77 -10.90 -0.34 8.74
CA VAL A 77 -10.19 -0.99 7.65
C VAL A 77 -10.17 -2.47 7.95
N THR A 78 -10.77 -3.29 7.09
CA THR A 78 -10.65 -4.75 7.14
C THR A 78 -9.83 -5.22 5.96
N GLY A 79 -8.89 -6.12 6.21
CA GLY A 79 -7.98 -6.63 5.19
C GLY A 79 -7.85 -8.15 5.20
N SER A 80 -7.55 -8.72 4.05
CA SER A 80 -7.22 -10.13 3.86
C SER A 80 -6.19 -10.27 2.74
N CYS A 81 -5.45 -11.39 2.71
CA CYS A 81 -4.57 -11.70 1.59
C CYS A 81 -4.45 -13.21 1.32
N THR A 82 -4.05 -13.52 0.08
CA THR A 82 -3.89 -14.87 -0.48
C THR A 82 -2.70 -14.89 -1.44
N GLY A 83 -2.02 -16.04 -1.56
CA GLY A 83 -0.90 -16.21 -2.51
C GLY A 83 0.46 -15.70 -2.02
N THR A 84 0.57 -15.16 -0.81
CA THR A 84 1.82 -14.79 -0.14
C THR A 84 1.75 -15.13 1.36
N THR A 85 2.84 -14.95 2.10
CA THR A 85 2.88 -15.11 3.57
C THR A 85 2.46 -13.84 4.30
N GLY A 86 2.75 -12.68 3.72
CA GLY A 86 2.45 -11.39 4.32
C GLY A 86 2.22 -10.28 3.29
N ALA A 87 1.34 -9.37 3.64
CA ALA A 87 1.05 -8.15 2.88
C ALA A 87 0.75 -7.00 3.86
N ARG A 88 0.61 -5.79 3.34
CA ARG A 88 0.22 -4.61 4.10
C ARG A 88 -0.74 -3.77 3.28
N ILE A 89 -1.78 -3.27 3.95
CA ILE A 89 -2.68 -2.27 3.40
C ILE A 89 -2.28 -0.92 3.99
N LEU A 90 -2.12 0.10 3.16
CA LEU A 90 -1.95 1.48 3.63
C LEU A 90 -3.17 2.30 3.26
N VAL A 91 -3.61 3.14 4.19
CA VAL A 91 -4.66 4.13 3.99
C VAL A 91 -4.04 5.52 4.04
N SER A 92 -4.27 6.31 2.99
CA SER A 92 -3.68 7.64 2.85
C SER A 92 -4.71 8.67 2.36
N GLN A 93 -4.45 9.94 2.66
CA GLN A 93 -5.12 11.11 2.08
C GLN A 93 -4.05 12.08 1.58
N ASP A 94 -4.44 13.27 1.15
CA ASP A 94 -3.52 14.26 0.57
C ASP A 94 -2.44 14.76 1.54
N ASP A 95 -2.69 14.66 2.83
CA ASP A 95 -1.80 15.01 3.94
C ASP A 95 -0.92 13.84 4.43
N GLY A 96 -1.03 12.64 3.83
CA GLY A 96 -0.11 11.54 4.04
C GLY A 96 -0.75 10.19 4.40
N ILE A 97 0.06 9.26 4.93
CA ILE A 97 -0.38 7.92 5.32
C ILE A 97 -0.93 7.94 6.74
N HIS A 98 -2.23 7.66 6.87
CA HIS A 98 -2.96 7.68 8.15
C HIS A 98 -2.88 6.34 8.89
N ALA A 99 -2.82 5.23 8.18
CA ALA A 99 -2.73 3.90 8.79
C ALA A 99 -2.01 2.88 7.90
N GLY A 100 -1.41 1.89 8.56
CA GLY A 100 -0.96 0.66 7.93
C GLY A 100 -1.50 -0.55 8.67
N LEU A 101 -2.06 -1.50 7.91
CA LEU A 101 -2.61 -2.75 8.42
C LEU A 101 -1.74 -3.92 7.92
N PRO A 102 -0.88 -4.50 8.76
CA PRO A 102 -0.15 -5.70 8.41
C PRO A 102 -1.11 -6.89 8.33
N LEU A 103 -0.93 -7.72 7.29
CA LEU A 103 -1.74 -8.90 7.02
C LEU A 103 -0.88 -10.16 7.17
N ASN A 104 -1.36 -11.09 7.98
CA ASN A 104 -0.89 -12.48 7.98
C ASN A 104 -1.79 -13.28 7.05
N CYS A 105 -1.30 -13.64 5.87
CA CYS A 105 -2.14 -14.23 4.83
C CYS A 105 -2.66 -15.61 5.27
N GLY A 106 -3.99 -15.74 5.28
CA GLY A 106 -4.70 -16.84 5.92
C GLY A 106 -5.70 -16.38 6.98
N ALA A 107 -5.51 -15.19 7.54
CA ALA A 107 -6.46 -14.55 8.45
C ALA A 107 -6.96 -13.20 7.91
N THR A 108 -8.05 -12.71 8.50
CA THR A 108 -8.45 -11.30 8.35
C THR A 108 -7.77 -10.46 9.42
N ALA A 109 -7.46 -9.21 9.09
CA ALA A 109 -6.97 -8.22 10.04
C ALA A 109 -7.86 -6.98 9.99
N ARG A 110 -7.91 -6.23 11.09
CA ARG A 110 -8.71 -5.02 11.21
C ARG A 110 -7.96 -3.93 11.96
N ILE A 111 -8.13 -2.69 11.54
CA ILE A 111 -7.64 -1.51 12.25
C ILE A 111 -8.67 -0.38 12.12
N ARG A 112 -8.75 0.47 13.15
CA ARG A 112 -9.50 1.72 13.06
C ARG A 112 -8.58 2.84 12.57
N VAL A 113 -9.05 3.63 11.63
CA VAL A 113 -8.35 4.80 11.11
C VAL A 113 -9.27 6.00 11.15
N HIS A 114 -8.75 7.16 11.54
CA HIS A 114 -9.49 8.41 11.44
C HIS A 114 -9.09 9.11 10.14
N LEU A 115 -10.08 9.54 9.37
CA LEU A 115 -9.87 10.23 8.10
C LEU A 115 -10.57 11.58 8.14
N SER A 116 -9.94 12.58 7.56
CA SER A 116 -10.55 13.87 7.26
C SER A 116 -11.50 13.74 6.06
N SER A 117 -12.33 14.75 5.80
CA SER A 117 -13.11 14.75 4.55
C SER A 117 -12.19 14.96 3.35
N GLY A 118 -12.36 14.17 2.29
CA GLY A 118 -11.55 14.27 1.07
C GLY A 118 -11.36 12.92 0.38
N GLU A 119 -10.42 12.83 -0.54
CA GLU A 119 -10.10 11.58 -1.23
C GLU A 119 -9.25 10.68 -0.32
N ALA A 120 -9.75 9.49 0.01
CA ALA A 120 -8.98 8.44 0.67
C ALA A 120 -8.48 7.42 -0.37
N ARG A 121 -7.25 6.95 -0.19
CA ARG A 121 -6.60 6.00 -1.09
C ARG A 121 -6.13 4.79 -0.31
N ILE A 122 -6.44 3.60 -0.82
CA ILE A 122 -5.94 2.33 -0.33
C ILE A 122 -4.84 1.84 -1.27
N SER A 123 -3.67 1.53 -0.72
CA SER A 123 -2.58 0.89 -1.47
C SER A 123 -2.21 -0.45 -0.84
N LEU A 124 -1.87 -1.42 -1.70
CA LEU A 124 -1.53 -2.78 -1.30
C LEU A 124 -0.03 -3.04 -1.53
N HIS A 125 0.66 -3.44 -0.48
CA HIS A 125 2.11 -3.67 -0.46
C HIS A 125 2.45 -5.08 0.00
N SER A 126 3.57 -5.64 -0.48
CA SER A 126 4.16 -6.85 0.09
C SER A 126 5.68 -6.82 -0.02
N ASP A 127 6.35 -7.25 1.04
CA ASP A 127 7.81 -7.41 1.08
C ASP A 127 8.27 -8.67 0.29
N ALA A 128 7.34 -9.54 -0.12
CA ALA A 128 7.62 -10.77 -0.88
C ALA A 128 6.76 -10.82 -2.15
N THR A 129 7.31 -10.28 -3.23
CA THR A 129 6.62 -10.16 -4.53
C THR A 129 6.42 -11.54 -5.17
N ARG A 130 5.18 -12.05 -5.13
CA ARG A 130 4.73 -13.17 -5.97
C ARG A 130 3.71 -12.66 -6.98
N ARG A 131 3.83 -13.08 -8.23
CA ARG A 131 3.00 -12.54 -9.34
C ARG A 131 1.50 -12.78 -9.15
N ASP A 132 1.13 -13.81 -8.41
CA ASP A 132 -0.25 -14.21 -8.14
C ASP A 132 -0.73 -13.81 -6.74
N ALA A 133 0.10 -13.11 -5.94
CA ALA A 133 -0.29 -12.68 -4.61
C ALA A 133 -1.27 -11.51 -4.67
N VAL A 134 -2.32 -11.58 -3.85
CA VAL A 134 -3.42 -10.63 -3.82
C VAL A 134 -3.75 -10.26 -2.38
N ALA A 135 -4.05 -8.98 -2.17
CA ALA A 135 -4.70 -8.51 -0.96
C ALA A 135 -6.05 -7.89 -1.31
N ALA A 136 -6.97 -7.95 -0.36
CA ALA A 136 -8.25 -7.27 -0.44
C ALA A 136 -8.42 -6.38 0.79
N ALA A 137 -9.06 -5.25 0.60
CA ALA A 137 -9.32 -4.25 1.61
C ALA A 137 -10.76 -3.77 1.54
N GLN A 138 -11.31 -3.44 2.69
CA GLN A 138 -12.61 -2.80 2.84
C GLN A 138 -12.50 -1.66 3.84
N LEU A 139 -13.07 -0.51 3.48
CA LEU A 139 -13.20 0.67 4.33
C LEU A 139 -14.68 0.91 4.64
N GLU A 140 -15.01 0.93 5.93
CA GLU A 140 -16.37 1.08 6.44
C GLU A 140 -16.43 2.22 7.46
N LEU A 141 -17.40 3.12 7.34
CA LEU A 141 -17.59 4.22 8.29
C LEU A 141 -18.20 3.70 9.60
N LEU A 142 -17.51 3.93 10.72
CA LEU A 142 -18.02 3.63 12.06
C LEU A 142 -18.75 4.85 12.60
N HIS A 143 -19.98 4.61 13.09
CA HIS A 143 -20.75 5.61 13.81
C HIS A 143 -20.32 5.58 15.29
N ASP A 144 -20.08 6.75 15.89
CA ASP A 144 -19.84 6.95 17.34
C ASP A 144 -18.61 6.27 17.98
N ALA A 145 -17.47 6.20 17.28
CA ALA A 145 -16.23 5.67 17.86
C ALA A 145 -15.26 6.79 18.28
N PRO A 146 -14.92 6.93 19.57
CA PRO A 146 -13.85 7.83 19.99
C PRO A 146 -12.50 7.36 19.46
N THR A 147 -11.69 8.31 18.99
CA THR A 147 -10.38 8.07 18.39
C THR A 147 -9.31 7.91 19.47
N PRO A 148 -8.60 6.78 19.57
CA PRO A 148 -7.35 6.76 20.32
C PRO A 148 -6.26 7.48 19.51
N ALA A 149 -5.63 8.50 20.10
CA ALA A 149 -4.40 9.06 19.56
C ALA A 149 -3.32 7.96 19.57
N LEU A 150 -2.90 7.51 18.39
CA LEU A 150 -1.79 6.58 18.25
C LEU A 150 -0.48 7.33 18.53
N SER A 151 0.41 6.71 19.32
CA SER A 151 1.77 7.22 19.44
C SER A 151 2.47 7.19 18.07
N PRO A 152 3.45 8.08 17.80
CA PRO A 152 4.22 8.03 16.55
C PRO A 152 4.85 6.66 16.30
N GLU A 153 5.28 5.96 17.35
CA GLU A 153 5.89 4.63 17.26
C GLU A 153 4.88 3.55 16.85
N ASP A 154 3.67 3.58 17.40
CA ASP A 154 2.61 2.63 17.03
C ASP A 154 2.14 2.85 15.60
N TRP A 155 2.00 4.12 15.20
CA TRP A 155 1.71 4.49 13.82
C TRP A 155 2.82 4.00 12.88
N ALA A 156 4.09 4.29 13.18
CA ALA A 156 5.22 3.88 12.36
C ALA A 156 5.32 2.35 12.24
N ARG A 157 5.04 1.61 13.32
CA ARG A 157 5.01 0.14 13.29
C ARG A 157 3.89 -0.40 12.42
N GLY A 158 2.74 0.28 12.39
CA GLY A 158 1.63 -0.06 11.49
C GLY A 158 2.00 0.16 10.02
N VAL A 159 2.59 1.31 9.69
CA VAL A 159 2.91 1.73 8.32
C VAL A 159 4.16 1.04 7.77
N LEU A 160 5.26 1.01 8.53
CA LEU A 160 6.55 0.47 8.10
C LEU A 160 6.73 -1.01 8.46
N GLY A 161 5.85 -1.56 9.30
CA GLY A 161 5.95 -2.92 9.80
C GLY A 161 6.87 -3.03 11.01
N LYS A 162 7.06 -4.27 11.48
CA LYS A 162 8.02 -4.56 12.55
C LYS A 162 9.45 -4.51 11.97
N PRO A 163 10.44 -4.05 12.75
CA PRO A 163 11.83 -4.20 12.37
C PRO A 163 12.19 -5.68 12.27
N GLY A 164 12.90 -6.04 11.21
CA GLY A 164 13.58 -7.33 11.07
C GLY A 164 14.81 -7.45 11.96
N PRO A 165 15.54 -8.57 11.89
CA PRO A 165 16.80 -8.74 12.61
C PRO A 165 17.78 -7.62 12.24
N PHE A 166 18.37 -6.97 13.25
CA PHE A 166 19.31 -5.84 13.11
C PHE A 166 18.72 -4.56 12.51
N GLU A 167 17.43 -4.55 12.15
CA GLU A 167 16.74 -3.32 11.80
C GLU A 167 16.31 -2.57 13.06
N ARG A 168 16.23 -1.27 12.95
CA ARG A 168 15.68 -0.37 13.97
C ARG A 168 14.49 0.36 13.39
N LEU A 169 13.51 0.61 14.25
CA LEU A 169 12.37 1.47 13.96
C LEU A 169 12.50 2.72 14.82
N GLY A 170 12.48 3.89 14.20
CA GLY A 170 12.41 5.18 14.88
C GLY A 170 11.17 5.94 14.44
N ALA A 171 10.62 6.75 15.34
CA ALA A 171 9.50 7.61 15.05
C ALA A 171 9.57 8.89 15.88
N THR A 172 8.96 9.95 15.37
CA THR A 172 8.81 11.21 16.09
C THR A 172 7.51 11.88 15.70
N LYS A 173 6.99 12.70 16.61
CA LYS A 173 5.99 13.70 16.24
C LYS A 173 6.65 14.67 15.25
N LEU A 174 5.87 15.09 14.27
CA LEU A 174 6.27 16.07 13.26
C LEU A 174 5.38 17.29 13.45
N ASP A 175 5.85 18.28 14.20
CA ASP A 175 5.22 19.60 14.38
C ASP A 175 6.18 20.75 13.95
N GLY A 176 7.29 20.37 13.32
CA GLY A 176 8.35 21.25 12.84
C GLY A 176 9.53 20.42 12.32
N ALA A 177 10.66 21.09 12.07
CA ALA A 177 11.88 20.38 11.75
C ALA A 177 12.36 19.57 12.96
N ALA A 178 12.67 18.30 12.74
CA ALA A 178 13.15 17.39 13.78
C ALA A 178 14.46 16.73 13.37
N GLU A 179 15.27 16.42 14.37
CA GLU A 179 16.55 15.74 14.20
C GLU A 179 16.59 14.50 15.09
N LEU A 180 16.88 13.36 14.47
CA LEU A 180 16.83 12.05 15.09
C LEU A 180 18.24 11.46 15.03
N PRO A 181 18.92 11.33 16.18
CA PRO A 181 20.20 10.64 16.21
C PRO A 181 19.96 9.15 16.02
N ASP A 182 20.46 8.58 14.93
CA ASP A 182 20.40 7.14 14.70
C ASP A 182 21.78 6.51 14.96
N SER A 183 21.82 5.50 15.82
CA SER A 183 23.07 4.85 16.27
C SER A 183 23.68 3.90 15.23
N ALA A 184 23.43 4.08 13.94
CA ALA A 184 24.11 3.32 12.88
C ALA A 184 25.62 3.48 13.01
N SER A 185 26.36 2.37 12.88
CA SER A 185 27.80 2.40 12.72
C SER A 185 28.16 2.79 11.28
N ASN A 186 29.45 2.77 10.94
CA ASN A 186 29.87 2.81 9.54
C ASN A 186 29.29 1.60 8.79
N GLY A 187 28.91 1.79 7.52
CA GLY A 187 28.33 0.74 6.69
C GLY A 187 27.40 1.26 5.61
N THR A 188 26.75 0.33 4.91
CA THR A 188 25.66 0.62 3.98
C THR A 188 24.35 0.18 4.61
N PHE A 189 23.32 1.02 4.54
CA PHE A 189 22.02 0.81 5.16
C PHE A 189 20.91 1.00 4.14
N ASP A 190 19.88 0.16 4.23
CA ASP A 190 18.61 0.41 3.58
C ASP A 190 17.64 1.00 4.60
N MET A 191 17.02 2.13 4.25
CA MET A 191 16.07 2.83 5.10
C MET A 191 14.74 3.00 4.37
N SER A 192 13.66 2.53 4.98
CA SER A 192 12.29 2.81 4.57
C SER A 192 11.69 3.87 5.48
N PHE A 193 11.02 4.89 4.96
CA PHE A 193 10.41 5.94 5.77
C PHE A 193 9.03 6.35 5.25
N ALA A 194 8.23 6.93 6.14
CA ALA A 194 6.90 7.46 5.85
C ALA A 194 6.64 8.70 6.73
N CYS A 195 5.65 9.51 6.33
CA CYS A 195 5.20 10.65 7.11
C CYS A 195 3.67 10.81 7.05
N LEU A 196 3.14 11.58 8.00
CA LEU A 196 1.74 11.91 8.21
C LEU A 196 1.61 13.41 8.54
N GLY A 197 0.51 14.04 8.12
CA GLY A 197 0.09 15.39 8.52
C GLY A 197 0.66 16.52 7.65
N TYR A 198 1.50 16.20 6.66
CA TYR A 198 2.12 17.14 5.74
C TYR A 198 2.08 16.60 4.32
N ARG A 199 2.05 17.49 3.32
CA ARG A 199 2.05 17.05 1.91
C ARG A 199 3.39 16.45 1.52
N GLU A 200 4.48 17.10 1.92
CA GLU A 200 5.84 16.74 1.56
C GLU A 200 6.79 16.97 2.73
N VAL A 201 7.89 16.25 2.73
CA VAL A 201 9.00 16.42 3.66
C VAL A 201 10.33 16.40 2.91
N GLN A 202 11.32 17.12 3.44
CA GLN A 202 12.71 17.01 3.04
C GLN A 202 13.47 16.21 4.09
N LEU A 203 13.95 15.04 3.68
CA LEU A 203 14.80 14.18 4.47
C LEU A 203 16.25 14.51 4.14
N THR A 204 17.06 14.82 5.16
CA THR A 204 18.50 15.03 5.03
C THR A 204 19.22 14.06 5.95
N VAL A 205 20.12 13.26 5.39
CA VAL A 205 20.98 12.35 6.16
C VAL A 205 22.39 12.88 6.12
N ARG A 206 23.01 13.03 7.29
CA ARG A 206 24.40 13.51 7.43
C ARG A 206 25.23 12.51 8.23
N SER A 207 26.53 12.51 7.98
CA SER A 207 27.50 11.93 8.91
C SER A 207 27.42 12.71 10.21
N ARG A 208 27.31 12.00 11.33
CA ARG A 208 27.30 12.64 12.64
C ARG A 208 28.66 13.25 12.99
N ASP A 209 29.74 12.54 12.68
CA ASP A 209 31.08 12.96 13.07
C ASP A 209 31.63 14.08 12.18
N SER A 210 31.48 13.97 10.86
CA SER A 210 32.02 14.96 9.92
C SER A 210 31.01 16.02 9.50
N GLY A 211 29.73 15.88 9.86
CA GLY A 211 28.65 16.77 9.43
C GLY A 211 28.33 16.71 7.93
N ARG A 212 29.06 15.90 7.16
CA ARG A 212 28.92 15.81 5.70
C ARG A 212 27.55 15.25 5.34
N THR A 213 26.84 15.93 4.45
CA THR A 213 25.60 15.42 3.86
C THR A 213 25.87 14.17 3.05
N LEU A 214 25.21 13.07 3.42
CA LEU A 214 25.24 11.79 2.72
C LEU A 214 24.12 11.70 1.69
N MET A 215 22.97 12.31 1.99
CA MET A 215 21.77 12.27 1.15
C MET A 215 20.83 13.43 1.46
N ILE A 216 20.14 13.95 0.44
CA ILE A 216 18.97 14.81 0.58
C ILE A 216 17.89 14.24 -0.34
N GLU A 217 16.69 14.04 0.19
CA GLU A 217 15.54 13.50 -0.53
C GLU A 217 14.30 14.34 -0.23
N ARG A 218 13.50 14.66 -1.25
CA ARG A 218 12.18 15.27 -1.07
C ARG A 218 11.12 14.25 -1.42
N THR A 219 10.14 14.07 -0.54
CA THR A 219 9.16 13.00 -0.68
C THR A 219 7.77 13.43 -0.23
N ALA A 220 6.77 13.02 -1.00
CA ALA A 220 5.36 13.16 -0.62
C ALA A 220 4.98 12.15 0.47
N CYS A 221 4.23 12.59 1.48
CA CYS A 221 3.87 11.74 2.63
C CYS A 221 2.82 10.66 2.33
N ARG A 222 2.36 10.57 1.08
CA ARG A 222 1.35 9.59 0.63
C ARG A 222 1.89 8.19 0.34
N SER A 223 3.19 7.96 0.50
CA SER A 223 3.84 6.68 0.17
C SER A 223 4.97 6.36 1.12
N ILE A 224 5.24 5.06 1.30
CA ILE A 224 6.50 4.61 1.90
C ILE A 224 7.61 4.80 0.87
N ARG A 225 8.76 5.32 1.30
CA ARG A 225 9.94 5.48 0.45
C ARG A 225 11.12 4.72 1.01
N GLY A 226 11.81 3.98 0.14
CA GLY A 226 13.06 3.30 0.42
C GLY A 226 14.24 4.09 -0.15
N VAL A 227 15.31 4.22 0.62
CA VAL A 227 16.58 4.85 0.22
C VAL A 227 17.76 4.04 0.75
N ARG A 228 18.88 4.09 0.03
CA ARG A 228 20.14 3.47 0.44
C ARG A 228 21.12 4.55 0.91
N ILE A 229 21.63 4.38 2.13
CA ILE A 229 22.58 5.30 2.77
C ILE A 229 23.94 4.62 2.88
N VAL A 230 24.99 5.32 2.46
CA VAL A 230 26.38 4.85 2.62
C VAL A 230 27.08 5.76 3.64
N ALA A 231 27.24 5.27 4.87
CA ALA A 231 27.93 5.98 5.95
C ALA A 231 29.35 5.44 6.09
N LYS A 232 30.32 6.17 5.55
CA LYS A 232 31.75 5.77 5.64
C LYS A 232 32.37 6.07 7.00
N GLU A 233 31.80 7.00 7.75
CA GLU A 233 32.34 7.55 9.00
C GLU A 233 31.20 7.96 9.94
N GLY A 234 31.36 7.67 11.25
CA GLY A 234 30.69 8.33 12.36
C GLY A 234 29.21 8.06 12.60
N GLY A 235 28.62 7.09 11.93
CA GLY A 235 27.17 6.91 11.99
C GLY A 235 26.39 8.07 11.40
N ILE A 236 25.07 8.06 11.58
CA ILE A 236 24.17 8.96 10.85
C ILE A 236 23.32 9.83 11.77
N LEU A 237 22.96 10.98 11.22
CA LEU A 237 22.01 11.93 11.78
C LEU A 237 20.92 12.14 10.74
N ILE A 238 19.67 11.89 11.13
CA ILE A 238 18.52 12.03 10.26
C ILE A 238 17.80 13.32 10.61
N ARG A 239 17.75 14.26 9.68
CA ARG A 239 16.97 15.49 9.81
C ARG A 239 15.76 15.43 8.88
N ILE A 240 14.60 15.75 9.42
CA ILE A 240 13.35 15.85 8.66
C ILE A 240 12.81 17.26 8.77
N GLU A 241 12.47 17.84 7.62
CA GLU A 241 11.92 19.19 7.53
C GLU A 241 10.59 19.12 6.76
N PRO A 242 9.45 19.42 7.42
CA PRO A 242 8.17 19.48 6.73
C PRO A 242 8.16 20.61 5.70
N LEU A 243 7.60 20.33 4.52
CA LEU A 243 7.44 21.31 3.46
C LEU A 243 5.96 21.63 3.25
N GLY A 244 5.64 22.93 3.23
CA GLY A 244 4.29 23.44 3.04
C GLY A 244 3.50 23.58 4.34
N SER A 245 2.20 23.88 4.23
CA SER A 245 1.28 23.91 5.35
C SER A 245 0.90 22.49 5.78
N GLY A 246 0.99 22.23 7.07
CA GLY A 246 0.57 20.97 7.71
C GLY A 246 0.23 21.21 9.19
N GLY A 247 -0.22 20.15 9.86
CA GLY A 247 -0.66 20.17 11.26
C GLY A 247 0.16 19.25 12.16
N ASP A 248 -0.46 18.69 13.20
CA ASP A 248 0.13 17.63 14.02
C ASP A 248 0.37 16.39 13.16
N GLY A 249 1.63 16.08 12.89
CA GLY A 249 2.05 14.96 12.06
C GLY A 249 2.92 13.93 12.79
N ALA A 250 3.36 12.94 12.03
CA ALA A 250 4.35 11.97 12.48
C ALA A 250 5.34 11.65 11.36
N PHE A 251 6.57 11.36 11.74
CA PHE A 251 7.59 10.80 10.86
C PHE A 251 8.08 9.49 11.44
N GLY A 252 8.26 8.49 10.57
CA GLY A 252 8.73 7.17 10.96
C GLY A 252 9.76 6.68 9.96
N TYR A 253 10.75 5.95 10.45
CA TYR A 253 11.74 5.28 9.62
C TYR A 253 12.07 3.90 10.18
N ARG A 254 12.38 2.98 9.28
CA ARG A 254 12.92 1.65 9.54
C ARG A 254 14.24 1.54 8.80
N ILE A 255 15.34 1.30 9.51
CA ILE A 255 16.68 1.26 8.94
C ILE A 255 17.40 -0.01 9.37
N GLY A 256 18.09 -0.66 8.43
CA GLY A 256 18.89 -1.84 8.70
C GLY A 256 20.15 -1.90 7.84
N PRO A 257 21.19 -2.63 8.27
CA PRO A 257 22.39 -2.83 7.47
C PRO A 257 22.07 -3.65 6.22
N VAL A 258 22.72 -3.33 5.12
CA VAL A 258 22.67 -4.16 3.91
C VAL A 258 23.52 -5.42 4.16
N PRO A 259 22.97 -6.64 3.95
CA PRO A 259 23.72 -7.87 4.13
C PRO A 259 25.01 -7.88 3.29
N GLY A 260 26.14 -8.21 3.92
CA GLY A 260 27.46 -8.29 3.25
C GLY A 260 28.28 -7.00 3.27
N HIS A 261 27.83 -5.94 3.94
CA HIS A 261 28.52 -4.65 4.04
C HIS A 261 28.74 -4.16 5.48
N LEU A 262 28.93 -5.10 6.41
CA LEU A 262 29.32 -4.85 7.81
C LEU A 262 30.84 -4.96 7.99
#